data_AF-A0A4R2GW62-F1
#
_entry.id   AF-A0A4R2GW62-F1
#
_cell.length_a   1.000
_cell.length_b   1.000
_cell.length_c   1.000
_cell.angle_alpha   90.00
_cell.angle_beta   90.00
_cell.angle_gamma   90.00
#
_symmetry.space_group_name_H-M   'P 1'
#
loop_
_entity.id
_entity.type
_entity.pdbx_description
1 polymer ?
#
loop_
_entity_poly.entity_id
_entity_poly.type
_entity_poly.pdbx_seq_one_letter_code
_entity_poly.pdbx_strand_id
1 'polypeptide(L)'
;MRLSTRVAAAAAILPLLLGTAACGGEKPVSTAIKPAPVTTTAAPQQAAPVVYLNRKTFVPAMTAAQAKLKSWRLLGRMMINGSPVLTMSGLQTTRPAAMALVMKGSAIDGKTARVVMIKNTVYLSVPGVSPAGKFVKLAAGQTSELRDLVDTNDPTKNFEALGPALRGVTHTGSQQFSGEKLQVYEVTVDVAKLLKAQGKKVPAGAPRTATYVLWMDSAHRVRELTFEFAQVSVSMSLSDFDKPVSIKAPPASKIVRR
;
A
#
# COMPACT_ATOMS: atom_id res chain seq x y z
N MET A 1 -23.08 28.76 -43.49
CA MET A 1 -22.64 28.70 -44.90
C MET A 1 -21.49 27.72 -45.03
N ARG A 2 -21.53 26.81 -46.02
CA ARG A 2 -20.41 25.95 -46.51
C ARG A 2 -19.84 24.95 -45.47
N LEU A 3 -19.68 23.63 -45.68
CA LEU A 3 -19.23 22.79 -46.82
C LEU A 3 -17.75 23.05 -47.20
N SER A 4 -16.88 22.06 -47.45
CA SER A 4 -17.09 20.60 -47.60
C SER A 4 -15.80 19.75 -47.45
N THR A 5 -16.01 18.44 -47.29
CA THR A 5 -15.18 17.21 -47.50
C THR A 5 -13.85 17.29 -48.32
N ARG A 6 -12.88 16.35 -48.16
CA ARG A 6 -12.80 15.00 -48.80
C ARG A 6 -11.64 14.13 -48.24
N VAL A 7 -11.78 12.81 -48.03
CA VAL A 7 -11.42 11.63 -48.90
C VAL A 7 -9.91 11.57 -49.26
N ALA A 8 -9.14 10.47 -49.15
CA ALA A 8 -9.37 9.02 -48.93
C ALA A 8 -8.54 8.47 -47.72
N ALA A 9 -8.54 7.23 -47.21
CA ALA A 9 -9.01 5.87 -47.57
C ALA A 9 -8.09 4.95 -48.43
N ALA A 10 -7.61 3.83 -47.86
CA ALA A 10 -6.94 2.68 -48.52
C ALA A 10 -7.03 1.41 -47.62
N ALA A 11 -7.07 0.20 -48.20
CA ALA A 11 -7.19 -1.07 -47.45
C ALA A 11 -6.36 -2.19 -48.09
N ALA A 12 -5.95 -3.19 -47.29
CA ALA A 12 -5.28 -4.40 -47.76
C ALA A 12 -5.68 -5.62 -46.91
N ILE A 13 -6.11 -6.69 -47.58
CA ILE A 13 -6.36 -8.02 -47.01
C ILE A 13 -5.49 -9.00 -47.80
N LEU A 14 -4.76 -9.89 -47.11
CA LEU A 14 -4.03 -11.00 -47.73
C LEU A 14 -4.26 -12.30 -46.94
N PRO A 15 -4.72 -13.39 -47.60
CA PRO A 15 -5.02 -14.66 -46.94
C PRO A 15 -3.99 -15.78 -47.25
N LEU A 16 -4.20 -16.92 -46.58
CA LEU A 16 -3.78 -18.28 -46.98
C LEU A 16 -2.27 -18.60 -47.14
N LEU A 17 -1.82 -19.57 -46.33
CA LEU A 17 -0.85 -20.58 -46.76
C LEU A 17 -1.33 -21.96 -46.31
N LEU A 18 -1.33 -22.93 -47.23
CA LEU A 18 -1.73 -24.31 -47.00
C LEU A 18 -0.47 -25.20 -46.92
N GLY A 19 -0.34 -26.00 -45.86
CA GLY A 19 0.68 -27.05 -45.76
C GLY A 19 0.16 -28.36 -46.36
N THR A 20 0.96 -29.02 -47.20
CA THR A 20 0.55 -30.20 -47.98
C THR A 20 0.94 -31.54 -47.36
N ALA A 21 0.38 -32.61 -47.92
CA ALA A 21 0.36 -33.96 -47.37
C ALA A 21 1.72 -34.69 -47.30
N ALA A 22 1.78 -35.68 -46.41
CA ALA A 22 2.61 -36.88 -46.53
C ALA A 22 1.68 -38.11 -46.55
N CYS A 23 1.99 -39.14 -47.35
CA CYS A 23 1.06 -40.23 -47.68
C CYS A 23 1.42 -41.57 -47.01
N GLY A 24 0.41 -42.44 -46.83
CA GLY A 24 0.60 -43.88 -46.60
C GLY A 24 -0.66 -44.62 -46.12
N GLY A 25 -1.00 -45.77 -46.75
CA GLY A 25 -1.91 -46.77 -46.15
C GLY A 25 -3.33 -46.94 -46.73
N GLU A 26 -3.42 -47.34 -48.00
CA GLU A 26 -4.50 -48.09 -48.70
C GLU A 26 -5.95 -48.30 -48.15
N LYS A 27 -6.86 -48.29 -49.16
CA LYS A 27 -8.16 -49.01 -49.32
C LYS A 27 -9.42 -48.46 -48.63
N PRO A 28 -10.51 -48.19 -49.39
CA PRO A 28 -11.78 -47.68 -48.87
C PRO A 28 -12.79 -48.78 -48.52
N VAL A 29 -13.60 -48.54 -47.48
CA VAL A 29 -14.89 -49.21 -47.27
C VAL A 29 -15.96 -48.13 -47.08
N SER A 30 -17.06 -48.25 -47.79
CA SER A 30 -18.17 -47.28 -47.73
C SER A 30 -19.16 -47.66 -46.62
N THR A 31 -19.19 -46.87 -45.55
CA THR A 31 -20.29 -46.86 -44.57
C THR A 31 -20.59 -45.43 -44.17
N ALA A 32 -21.84 -45.01 -44.40
CA ALA A 32 -22.26 -43.64 -44.13
C ALA A 32 -22.48 -43.41 -42.62
N ILE A 33 -21.59 -42.64 -41.99
CA ILE A 33 -21.83 -42.06 -40.66
C ILE A 33 -21.76 -40.54 -40.80
N LYS A 34 -22.93 -39.90 -40.69
CA LYS A 34 -23.07 -38.43 -40.67
C LYS A 34 -22.42 -37.90 -39.38
N PRO A 35 -21.39 -37.03 -39.44
CA PRO A 35 -20.81 -36.46 -38.23
C PRO A 35 -21.86 -35.61 -37.50
N ALA A 36 -22.23 -36.04 -36.28
CA ALA A 36 -22.94 -35.16 -35.38
C ALA A 36 -21.97 -34.07 -34.89
N PRO A 37 -22.31 -32.77 -34.99
CA PRO A 37 -21.47 -31.74 -34.41
C PRO A 37 -21.49 -31.89 -32.89
N VAL A 38 -20.37 -32.35 -32.33
CA VAL A 38 -20.13 -32.33 -30.87
C VAL A 38 -19.88 -30.89 -30.43
N THR A 39 -20.97 -30.14 -30.34
CA THR A 39 -21.00 -28.79 -29.76
C THR A 39 -20.83 -28.90 -28.25
N THR A 40 -19.60 -29.22 -27.81
CA THR A 40 -19.21 -29.21 -26.40
C THR A 40 -19.09 -27.76 -25.92
N THR A 41 -20.24 -27.10 -25.81
CA THR A 41 -20.38 -25.84 -25.09
C THR A 41 -20.10 -26.13 -23.62
N ALA A 42 -18.83 -25.99 -23.23
CA ALA A 42 -18.46 -25.98 -21.83
C ALA A 42 -19.23 -24.84 -21.16
N ALA A 43 -20.19 -25.18 -20.29
CA ALA A 43 -20.95 -24.19 -19.55
C ALA A 43 -19.97 -23.28 -18.79
N PRO A 44 -20.18 -21.95 -18.75
CA PRO A 44 -19.28 -21.04 -18.05
C PRO A 44 -19.12 -21.49 -16.60
N GLN A 45 -17.94 -22.04 -16.27
CA GLN A 45 -17.69 -22.66 -14.97
C GLN A 45 -17.74 -21.56 -13.91
N GLN A 46 -18.86 -21.50 -13.18
CA GLN A 46 -19.22 -20.35 -12.37
C GLN A 46 -18.13 -20.08 -11.34
N ALA A 47 -17.41 -18.97 -11.52
CA ALA A 47 -16.27 -18.63 -10.70
C ALA A 47 -16.69 -18.57 -9.23
N ALA A 48 -15.94 -19.25 -8.36
CA ALA A 48 -16.25 -19.32 -6.94
C ALA A 48 -16.40 -17.89 -6.36
N PRO A 49 -17.42 -17.63 -5.53
CA PRO A 49 -17.72 -16.29 -5.04
C PRO A 49 -16.51 -15.71 -4.31
N VAL A 50 -16.06 -14.53 -4.72
CA VAL A 50 -14.87 -13.88 -4.16
C VAL A 50 -15.17 -13.46 -2.73
N VAL A 51 -14.59 -14.16 -1.76
CA VAL A 51 -14.76 -13.87 -0.33
C VAL A 51 -13.88 -12.69 0.07
N TYR A 52 -14.48 -11.51 0.12
CA TYR A 52 -13.80 -10.28 0.54
C TYR A 52 -13.59 -10.20 2.06
N LEU A 53 -12.61 -9.41 2.49
CA LEU A 53 -12.37 -9.15 3.90
C LEU A 53 -13.54 -8.39 4.53
N ASN A 54 -13.86 -8.73 5.77
CA ASN A 54 -14.94 -8.13 6.56
C ASN A 54 -14.48 -7.93 8.01
N ARG A 55 -15.34 -7.35 8.86
CA ARG A 55 -15.00 -7.00 10.25
C ARG A 55 -14.41 -8.15 11.09
N LYS A 56 -14.70 -9.43 10.78
CA LYS A 56 -14.11 -10.58 11.47
C LYS A 56 -12.75 -11.02 10.89
N THR A 57 -12.56 -10.91 9.57
CA THR A 57 -11.41 -11.48 8.85
C THR A 57 -10.29 -10.46 8.56
N PHE A 58 -10.62 -9.16 8.55
CA PHE A 58 -9.71 -8.09 8.11
C PHE A 58 -8.44 -7.96 8.98
N VAL A 59 -8.59 -7.84 10.30
CA VAL A 59 -7.43 -7.70 11.20
C VAL A 59 -6.55 -8.97 11.22
N PRO A 60 -7.09 -10.20 11.33
CA PRO A 60 -6.30 -11.42 11.17
C PRO A 60 -5.53 -11.49 9.84
N ALA A 61 -6.15 -11.09 8.72
CA ALA A 61 -5.51 -11.08 7.42
C ALA A 61 -4.33 -10.09 7.34
N MET A 62 -4.51 -8.86 7.82
CA MET A 62 -3.43 -7.87 7.84
C MET A 62 -2.29 -8.28 8.79
N THR A 63 -2.58 -8.77 9.99
CA THR A 63 -1.55 -9.25 10.92
C THR A 63 -0.75 -10.42 10.31
N ALA A 64 -1.43 -11.36 9.65
CA ALA A 64 -0.78 -12.48 8.96
C ALA A 64 0.05 -12.07 7.72
N ALA A 65 -0.35 -11.01 7.01
CA ALA A 65 0.46 -10.42 5.93
C ALA A 65 1.70 -9.70 6.49
N GLN A 66 1.50 -8.88 7.52
CA GLN A 66 2.53 -8.04 8.14
C GLN A 66 3.63 -8.85 8.85
N ALA A 67 3.28 -9.96 9.51
CA ALA A 67 4.25 -10.82 10.19
C ALA A 67 5.29 -11.44 9.24
N LYS A 68 4.92 -11.62 7.95
CA LYS A 68 5.79 -12.16 6.90
C LYS A 68 6.80 -11.12 6.38
N LEU A 69 6.46 -9.83 6.45
CA LEU A 69 7.29 -8.75 5.92
C LEU A 69 8.62 -8.62 6.66
N LYS A 70 9.69 -8.44 5.88
CA LYS A 70 11.07 -8.18 6.32
C LYS A 70 11.42 -6.70 6.19
N SER A 71 10.97 -6.07 5.11
CA SER A 71 11.26 -4.69 4.75
C SER A 71 10.20 -4.11 3.82
N TRP A 72 10.12 -2.78 3.77
CA TRP A 72 9.39 -2.03 2.74
C TRP A 72 9.91 -0.60 2.63
N ARG A 73 9.58 0.05 1.52
CA ARG A 73 9.69 1.49 1.32
C ARG A 73 8.36 2.17 1.56
N LEU A 74 8.41 3.32 2.19
CA LEU A 74 7.27 4.17 2.48
C LEU A 74 7.44 5.50 1.74
N LEU A 75 6.37 5.96 1.09
CA LEU A 75 6.17 7.34 0.66
C LEU A 75 4.86 7.85 1.30
N GLY A 76 4.83 9.11 1.71
CA GLY A 76 3.64 9.70 2.32
C GLY A 76 3.53 11.20 2.05
N ARG A 77 2.30 11.70 2.09
CA ARG A 77 1.98 13.12 1.92
C ARG A 77 0.85 13.51 2.86
N MET A 78 1.01 14.65 3.51
CA MET A 78 -0.02 15.31 4.30
C MET A 78 -0.40 16.62 3.60
N MET A 79 -1.69 16.75 3.33
CA MET A 79 -2.35 17.94 2.80
C MET A 79 -3.08 18.65 3.95
N ILE A 80 -3.09 19.97 3.96
CA ILE A 80 -4.05 20.77 4.73
C ILE A 80 -4.68 21.76 3.77
N ASN A 81 -6.02 21.83 3.74
CA ASN A 81 -6.77 22.69 2.81
C ASN A 81 -6.31 22.52 1.34
N GLY A 82 -6.22 21.26 0.89
CA GLY A 82 -5.76 20.91 -0.46
C GLY A 82 -4.28 21.20 -0.76
N SER A 83 -3.52 21.79 0.16
CA SER A 83 -2.13 22.20 -0.03
C SER A 83 -1.15 21.23 0.65
N PRO A 84 -0.05 20.81 0.00
CA PRO A 84 0.89 19.84 0.58
C PRO A 84 1.76 20.48 1.66
N VAL A 85 1.51 20.17 2.93
CA VAL A 85 2.25 20.74 4.07
C VAL A 85 3.41 19.87 4.54
N LEU A 86 3.34 18.55 4.30
CA LEU A 86 4.42 17.61 4.63
C LEU A 86 4.49 16.49 3.59
N THR A 87 5.71 16.10 3.26
CA THR A 87 6.03 14.88 2.51
C THR A 87 6.96 14.04 3.35
N MET A 88 6.78 12.73 3.29
CA MET A 88 7.55 11.73 4.02
C MET A 88 8.04 10.67 3.02
N SER A 89 9.26 10.19 3.22
CA SER A 89 9.85 9.12 2.43
C SER A 89 10.83 8.32 3.28
N GLY A 90 10.90 7.01 3.09
CA GLY A 90 11.77 6.20 3.94
C GLY A 90 11.76 4.71 3.68
N LEU A 91 12.48 4.00 4.54
CA LEU A 91 12.59 2.54 4.58
C LEU A 91 12.33 2.06 6.00
N GLN A 92 11.75 0.87 6.13
CA GLN A 92 11.54 0.18 7.41
C GLN A 92 11.94 -1.28 7.30
N THR A 93 12.42 -1.87 8.40
CA THR A 93 12.73 -3.30 8.53
C THR A 93 12.15 -3.86 9.82
N THR A 94 11.75 -5.13 9.82
CA THR A 94 11.21 -5.83 11.00
C THR A 94 12.26 -6.63 11.76
N ARG A 95 13.31 -7.09 11.09
CA ARG A 95 14.33 -8.01 11.64
C ARG A 95 15.75 -7.56 11.22
N PRO A 96 16.45 -6.73 12.03
CA PRO A 96 15.98 -6.07 13.24
C PRO A 96 14.94 -4.98 12.96
N ALA A 97 14.17 -4.62 14.00
CA ALA A 97 13.28 -3.46 13.97
C ALA A 97 14.10 -2.16 13.81
N ALA A 98 13.95 -1.51 12.66
CA ALA A 98 14.61 -0.25 12.34
C ALA A 98 13.83 0.54 11.28
N MET A 99 14.05 1.85 11.23
CA MET A 99 13.40 2.76 10.29
C MET A 99 14.34 3.92 9.94
N ALA A 100 14.29 4.40 8.69
CA ALA A 100 14.89 5.66 8.28
C ALA A 100 13.88 6.48 7.47
N LEU A 101 13.53 7.66 7.99
CA LEU A 101 12.62 8.62 7.37
C LEU A 101 13.34 9.92 7.00
N VAL A 102 12.91 10.51 5.89
CA VAL A 102 13.18 11.90 5.49
C VAL A 102 11.83 12.58 5.32
N MET A 103 11.64 13.68 6.05
CA MET A 103 10.42 14.50 6.01
C MET A 103 10.76 15.92 5.53
N LYS A 104 9.87 16.51 4.72
CA LYS A 104 10.04 17.85 4.12
C LYS A 104 8.70 18.55 3.95
N GLY A 105 8.61 19.85 4.26
CA GLY A 105 7.43 20.66 3.94
C GLY A 105 7.27 21.90 4.81
N SER A 106 6.24 22.71 4.54
CA SER A 106 5.94 23.93 5.30
C SER A 106 5.56 23.67 6.75
N ALA A 107 5.03 22.48 7.09
CA ALA A 107 4.78 22.06 8.47
C ALA A 107 6.05 21.92 9.34
N ILE A 108 7.24 22.03 8.74
CA ILE A 108 8.54 22.12 9.43
C ILE A 108 9.37 23.29 8.87
N ASP A 109 8.75 24.45 8.64
CA ASP A 109 9.37 25.69 8.13
C ASP A 109 10.11 25.52 6.78
N GLY A 110 9.65 24.59 5.94
CA GLY A 110 10.33 24.23 4.68
C GLY A 110 11.61 23.40 4.86
N LYS A 111 12.00 23.08 6.09
CA LYS A 111 13.22 22.35 6.42
C LYS A 111 13.14 20.89 5.97
N THR A 112 14.29 20.21 5.97
CA THR A 112 14.35 18.74 5.82
C THR A 112 14.71 18.10 7.16
N ALA A 113 13.77 17.38 7.75
CA ALA A 113 14.01 16.52 8.91
C ALA A 113 14.47 15.13 8.46
N ARG A 114 15.39 14.51 9.21
CA ARG A 114 15.78 13.10 9.06
C ARG A 114 15.67 12.40 10.42
N VAL A 115 15.05 11.23 10.42
CA VAL A 115 14.89 10.36 11.59
C VAL A 115 15.47 9.00 11.24
N VAL A 116 16.37 8.48 12.07
CA VAL A 116 16.78 7.08 12.02
C VAL A 116 16.47 6.44 13.37
N MET A 117 15.74 5.34 13.38
CA MET A 117 15.42 4.54 14.56
C MET A 117 16.10 3.18 14.43
N ILE A 118 16.88 2.79 15.44
CA ILE A 118 17.51 1.47 15.53
C ILE A 118 17.18 0.92 16.92
N LYS A 119 16.35 -0.15 16.99
CA LYS A 119 15.82 -0.64 18.27
C LYS A 119 15.25 0.54 19.09
N ASN A 120 15.62 0.66 20.36
CA ASN A 120 15.16 1.71 21.29
C ASN A 120 15.96 3.03 21.23
N THR A 121 16.70 3.32 20.14
CA THR A 121 17.47 4.57 19.96
C THR A 121 16.96 5.34 18.74
N VAL A 122 16.71 6.63 18.91
CA VAL A 122 16.31 7.57 17.86
C VAL A 122 17.46 8.54 17.58
N TYR A 123 17.73 8.79 16.31
CA TYR A 123 18.69 9.78 15.82
C TYR A 123 17.93 10.82 15.01
N LEU A 124 17.91 12.06 15.49
CA LEU A 124 17.13 13.17 14.92
C LEU A 124 18.06 14.23 14.32
N SER A 125 17.86 14.60 13.06
CA SER A 125 18.54 15.71 12.39
C SER A 125 17.51 16.66 11.79
N VAL A 126 17.40 17.86 12.35
CA VAL A 126 16.48 18.93 11.90
C VAL A 126 17.22 20.28 11.98
N PRO A 127 17.30 21.07 10.90
CA PRO A 127 17.89 22.40 10.93
C PRO A 127 17.29 23.29 12.04
N GLY A 128 18.16 23.89 12.87
CA GLY A 128 17.77 24.69 14.04
C GLY A 128 17.57 23.91 15.34
N VAL A 129 17.38 22.58 15.29
CA VAL A 129 17.34 21.70 16.49
C VAL A 129 18.64 20.92 16.65
N SER A 130 19.24 20.50 15.53
CA SER A 130 20.55 19.87 15.46
C SER A 130 21.52 20.74 14.65
N PRO A 131 22.82 20.81 15.00
CA PRO A 131 23.83 21.43 14.16
C PRO A 131 23.84 20.87 12.74
N ALA A 132 24.26 21.70 11.76
CA ALA A 132 24.19 21.35 10.35
C ALA A 132 24.87 20.02 10.02
N GLY A 133 24.12 19.10 9.40
CA GLY A 133 24.63 17.76 9.03
C GLY A 133 24.96 16.84 10.21
N LYS A 134 24.51 17.15 11.43
CA LYS A 134 24.62 16.30 12.63
C LYS A 134 23.26 15.72 13.03
N PHE A 135 23.30 14.66 13.84
CA PHE A 135 22.15 14.03 14.49
C PHE A 135 22.28 14.15 16.01
N VAL A 136 21.20 14.52 16.70
CA VAL A 136 21.07 14.34 18.15
C VAL A 136 20.67 12.88 18.40
N LYS A 137 21.40 12.20 19.28
CA LYS A 137 21.02 10.87 19.79
C LYS A 137 20.06 11.04 20.97
N LEU A 138 18.94 10.31 20.92
CA LEU A 138 17.86 10.32 21.90
C LEU A 138 17.49 8.87 22.24
N ALA A 139 17.07 8.60 23.48
CA ALA A 139 16.47 7.31 23.83
C ALA A 139 14.98 7.31 23.46
N ALA A 140 14.45 6.17 23.02
CA ALA A 140 13.04 6.01 22.68
C ALA A 140 12.08 6.50 23.79
N GLY A 141 12.34 6.12 25.04
CA GLY A 141 11.53 6.55 26.19
C GLY A 141 11.87 7.92 26.77
N GLN A 142 12.69 8.74 26.11
CA GLN A 142 13.17 10.01 26.67
C GLN A 142 12.09 11.10 26.72
N THR A 143 11.09 11.05 25.83
CA THR A 143 9.91 11.91 25.86
C THR A 143 8.67 11.11 25.47
N SER A 144 7.48 11.63 25.76
CA SER A 144 6.20 11.05 25.34
C SER A 144 6.13 10.83 23.83
N GLU A 145 6.58 11.80 23.04
CA GLU A 145 6.47 11.82 21.58
C GLU A 145 7.41 10.79 20.95
N LEU A 146 8.60 10.59 21.53
CA LEU A 146 9.54 9.56 21.08
C LEU A 146 9.06 8.15 21.41
N ARG A 147 8.41 7.96 22.58
CA ARG A 147 7.80 6.69 22.96
C ARG A 147 6.61 6.38 22.06
N ASP A 148 5.69 7.33 21.90
CA ASP A 148 4.52 7.20 21.05
C ASP A 148 4.92 6.97 19.57
N LEU A 149 6.02 7.58 19.10
CA LEU A 149 6.60 7.28 17.78
C LEU A 149 7.07 5.82 17.67
N VAL A 150 7.69 5.26 18.72
CA VAL A 150 8.17 3.87 18.74
C VAL A 150 7.00 2.88 18.82
N ASP A 151 6.03 3.13 19.70
CA ASP A 151 4.82 2.31 19.82
C ASP A 151 3.99 2.33 18.54
N THR A 152 3.86 3.48 17.88
CA THR A 152 3.17 3.61 16.58
C THR A 152 4.00 3.01 15.42
N ASN A 153 5.28 2.68 15.63
CA ASN A 153 6.13 1.98 14.66
C ASN A 153 6.15 0.45 14.82
N ASP A 154 5.51 -0.10 15.86
CA ASP A 154 5.26 -1.54 15.99
C ASP A 154 3.96 -1.90 15.24
N PRO A 155 4.03 -2.59 14.09
CA PRO A 155 2.83 -2.92 13.31
C PRO A 155 1.87 -3.85 14.06
N THR A 156 2.38 -4.63 15.02
CA THR A 156 1.62 -5.59 15.81
C THR A 156 0.63 -4.84 16.71
N LYS A 157 1.14 -3.90 17.50
CA LYS A 157 0.34 -3.04 18.41
C LYS A 157 -0.71 -2.24 17.65
N ASN A 158 -0.36 -1.73 16.47
CA ASN A 158 -1.28 -0.96 15.62
C ASN A 158 -2.50 -1.78 15.19
N PHE A 159 -2.32 -3.05 14.81
CA PHE A 159 -3.43 -3.91 14.40
C PHE A 159 -4.19 -4.54 15.58
N GLU A 160 -3.53 -4.80 16.70
CA GLU A 160 -4.20 -5.14 17.97
C GLU A 160 -5.14 -4.02 18.44
N ALA A 161 -4.68 -2.76 18.41
CA ALA A 161 -5.49 -1.59 18.76
C ALA A 161 -6.64 -1.33 17.76
N LEU A 162 -6.49 -1.73 16.50
CA LEU A 162 -7.51 -1.60 15.46
C LEU A 162 -8.72 -2.53 15.72
N GLY A 163 -8.49 -3.77 16.16
CA GLY A 163 -9.51 -4.79 16.40
C GLY A 163 -10.74 -4.32 17.20
N PRO A 164 -10.60 -3.82 18.44
CA PRO A 164 -11.74 -3.38 19.26
C PRO A 164 -12.36 -2.05 18.79
N ALA A 165 -11.64 -1.27 17.99
CA ALA A 165 -12.10 -0.01 17.40
C ALA A 165 -12.87 -0.19 16.09
N LEU A 166 -12.69 -1.32 15.40
CA LEU A 166 -13.25 -1.58 14.07
C LEU A 166 -14.79 -1.57 14.08
N ARG A 167 -15.40 -0.69 13.29
CA ARG A 167 -16.86 -0.57 13.15
C ARG A 167 -17.36 -1.23 11.86
N GLY A 168 -16.70 -0.96 10.75
CA GLY A 168 -17.02 -1.50 9.43
C GLY A 168 -15.78 -1.81 8.59
N VAL A 169 -15.91 -2.79 7.70
CA VAL A 169 -14.97 -3.09 6.62
C VAL A 169 -15.82 -3.44 5.41
N THR A 170 -15.73 -2.64 4.36
CA THR A 170 -16.54 -2.74 3.15
C THR A 170 -15.60 -2.83 1.95
N HIS A 171 -15.76 -3.85 1.12
CA HIS A 171 -15.11 -3.88 -0.20
C HIS A 171 -15.84 -2.93 -1.14
N THR A 172 -15.12 -1.99 -1.74
CA THR A 172 -15.70 -0.95 -2.60
C THR A 172 -15.30 -1.07 -4.07
N GLY A 173 -14.39 -1.99 -4.40
CA GLY A 173 -14.06 -2.32 -5.79
C GLY A 173 -12.66 -2.89 -5.97
N SER A 174 -12.21 -2.97 -7.23
CA SER A 174 -10.83 -3.29 -7.56
C SER A 174 -10.24 -2.25 -8.50
N GLN A 175 -8.95 -1.96 -8.36
CA GLN A 175 -8.22 -1.02 -9.20
C GLN A 175 -6.94 -1.67 -9.75
N GLN A 176 -6.62 -1.45 -11.02
CA GLN A 176 -5.31 -1.77 -11.57
C GLN A 176 -4.30 -0.71 -11.16
N PHE A 177 -3.17 -1.11 -10.57
CA PHE A 177 -2.06 -0.22 -10.21
C PHE A 177 -0.73 -0.89 -10.56
N SER A 178 0.08 -0.24 -11.40
CA SER A 178 1.37 -0.79 -11.89
C SER A 178 1.30 -2.23 -12.45
N GLY A 179 0.15 -2.63 -13.01
CA GLY A 179 -0.11 -3.98 -13.55
C GLY A 179 -0.66 -5.00 -12.54
N GLU A 180 -0.76 -4.62 -11.26
CA GLU A 180 -1.33 -5.45 -10.19
C GLU A 180 -2.78 -5.04 -9.88
N LYS A 181 -3.69 -6.02 -9.84
CA LYS A 181 -5.08 -5.80 -9.42
C LYS A 181 -5.17 -5.71 -7.90
N LEU A 182 -5.37 -4.51 -7.38
CA LEU A 182 -5.58 -4.22 -5.98
C LEU A 182 -7.08 -4.27 -5.63
N GLN A 183 -7.38 -4.69 -4.40
CA GLN A 183 -8.71 -4.65 -3.82
C GLN A 183 -8.85 -3.41 -2.93
N VAL A 184 -9.93 -2.65 -3.13
CA VAL A 184 -10.19 -1.41 -2.40
C VAL A 184 -11.14 -1.71 -1.25
N TYR A 185 -10.76 -1.27 -0.05
CA TYR A 185 -11.54 -1.42 1.18
C TYR A 185 -11.72 -0.08 1.88
N GLU A 186 -12.96 0.26 2.19
CA GLU A 186 -13.29 1.27 3.19
C GLU A 186 -13.35 0.64 4.58
N VAL A 187 -12.63 1.25 5.53
CA VAL A 187 -12.46 0.73 6.88
C VAL A 187 -12.81 1.81 7.88
N THR A 188 -14.01 1.71 8.46
CA THR A 188 -14.51 2.66 9.46
C THR A 188 -14.14 2.19 10.86
N VAL A 189 -13.48 3.06 11.63
CA VAL A 189 -13.06 2.84 13.01
C VAL A 189 -13.74 3.83 13.96
N ASP A 190 -13.81 3.45 15.22
CA ASP A 190 -14.17 4.30 16.35
C ASP A 190 -12.91 5.01 16.88
N VAL A 191 -12.87 6.34 16.73
CA VAL A 191 -11.66 7.13 17.06
C VAL A 191 -11.39 7.10 18.56
N ALA A 192 -12.43 7.15 19.40
CA ALA A 192 -12.30 7.14 20.84
C ALA A 192 -11.74 5.80 21.35
N LYS A 193 -12.20 4.68 20.78
CA LYS A 193 -11.65 3.35 21.09
C LYS A 193 -10.24 3.17 20.56
N LEU A 194 -9.94 3.60 19.33
CA LEU A 194 -8.61 3.44 18.73
C LEU A 194 -7.56 4.20 19.55
N LEU A 195 -7.84 5.47 19.88
CA LEU A 195 -6.93 6.28 20.70
C LEU A 195 -6.80 5.70 22.11
N LYS A 196 -7.90 5.26 22.75
CA LYS A 196 -7.84 4.60 24.07
C LYS A 196 -7.01 3.32 24.04
N ALA A 197 -7.11 2.50 22.99
CA ALA A 197 -6.31 1.29 22.82
C ALA A 197 -4.81 1.61 22.58
N GLN A 198 -4.50 2.76 21.95
CA GLN A 198 -3.14 3.30 21.85
C GLN A 198 -2.67 4.06 23.11
N GLY A 199 -3.44 4.09 24.20
CA GLY A 199 -3.12 4.85 25.42
C GLY A 199 -3.22 6.38 25.28
N LYS A 200 -3.75 6.88 24.16
CA LYS A 200 -3.83 8.31 23.82
C LYS A 200 -5.17 8.91 24.23
N LYS A 201 -5.14 10.19 24.62
CA LYS A 201 -6.37 10.98 24.88
C LYS A 201 -7.07 11.32 23.55
N VAL A 202 -8.39 11.42 23.59
CA VAL A 202 -9.19 11.89 22.44
C VAL A 202 -9.09 13.42 22.37
N PRO A 203 -8.65 14.02 21.23
CA PRO A 203 -8.65 15.47 21.07
C PRO A 203 -10.05 16.07 21.12
N ALA A 204 -10.16 17.31 21.61
CA ALA A 204 -11.40 18.07 21.46
C ALA A 204 -11.71 18.27 19.96
N GLY A 205 -12.98 18.10 19.57
CA GLY A 205 -13.40 18.16 18.16
C GLY A 205 -13.06 16.93 17.30
N ALA A 206 -12.46 15.88 17.88
CA ALA A 206 -12.28 14.61 17.16
C ALA A 206 -13.65 13.98 16.79
N PRO A 207 -13.76 13.29 15.64
CA PRO A 207 -15.03 12.74 15.18
C PRO A 207 -15.32 11.42 15.90
N ARG A 208 -16.59 11.01 15.96
CA ARG A 208 -16.95 9.69 16.54
C ARG A 208 -16.32 8.53 15.76
N THR A 209 -16.19 8.69 14.44
CA THR A 209 -15.66 7.67 13.53
C THR A 209 -14.71 8.29 12.51
N ALA A 210 -13.73 7.50 12.08
CA ALA A 210 -12.81 7.77 11.00
C ALA A 210 -12.93 6.67 9.95
N THR A 211 -12.86 7.01 8.66
CA THR A 211 -12.77 6.01 7.58
C THR A 211 -11.42 6.12 6.90
N TYR A 212 -10.76 4.98 6.73
CA TYR A 212 -9.57 4.81 5.92
C TYR A 212 -9.97 4.13 4.61
N VAL A 213 -9.33 4.50 3.49
CA VAL A 213 -9.41 3.74 2.24
C VAL A 213 -8.08 3.02 2.06
N LEU A 214 -8.13 1.70 1.82
CA LEU A 214 -6.95 0.87 1.67
C LEU A 214 -7.00 0.10 0.34
N TRP A 215 -5.93 0.20 -0.43
CA TRP A 215 -5.68 -0.60 -1.62
C TRP A 215 -4.75 -1.74 -1.23
N MET A 216 -5.25 -2.98 -1.32
CA MET A 216 -4.56 -4.18 -0.83
C MET A 216 -4.26 -5.14 -1.98
N ASP A 217 -3.06 -5.74 -1.96
CA ASP A 217 -2.70 -6.78 -2.92
C ASP A 217 -3.33 -8.15 -2.56
N SER A 218 -3.11 -9.14 -3.43
CA SER A 218 -3.60 -10.52 -3.23
C SER A 218 -2.99 -11.24 -2.02
N ALA A 219 -1.89 -10.72 -1.45
CA ALA A 219 -1.28 -11.19 -0.20
C ALA A 219 -1.77 -10.40 1.02
N HIS A 220 -2.80 -9.56 0.86
CA HIS A 220 -3.36 -8.66 1.87
C HIS A 220 -2.36 -7.63 2.43
N ARG A 221 -1.31 -7.29 1.66
CA ARG A 221 -0.43 -6.16 1.98
C ARG A 221 -1.07 -4.87 1.48
N VAL A 222 -1.09 -3.86 2.34
CA VAL A 222 -1.51 -2.50 1.99
C VAL A 222 -0.47 -1.92 1.01
N ARG A 223 -0.89 -1.56 -0.20
CA ARG A 223 -0.09 -0.85 -1.21
C ARG A 223 -0.27 0.66 -1.11
N GLU A 224 -1.49 1.10 -0.86
CA GLU A 224 -1.81 2.50 -0.59
C GLU A 224 -2.86 2.57 0.52
N LEU A 225 -2.76 3.60 1.35
CA LEU A 225 -3.70 3.97 2.39
C LEU A 225 -3.94 5.47 2.29
N THR A 226 -5.21 5.87 2.29
CA THR A 226 -5.63 7.26 2.50
C THR A 226 -6.48 7.38 3.76
N PHE A 227 -6.41 8.56 4.37
CA PHE A 227 -7.17 8.95 5.54
C PHE A 227 -7.49 10.44 5.46
N GLU A 228 -8.73 10.82 5.67
CA GLU A 228 -9.16 12.22 5.68
C GLU A 228 -9.84 12.56 7.01
N PHE A 229 -9.48 13.71 7.57
CA PHE A 229 -10.08 14.26 8.77
C PHE A 229 -10.15 15.78 8.71
N ALA A 230 -11.38 16.31 8.70
CA ALA A 230 -11.68 17.73 8.56
C ALA A 230 -10.98 18.34 7.33
N GLN A 231 -9.96 19.19 7.53
CA GLN A 231 -9.19 19.83 6.46
C GLN A 231 -7.87 19.11 6.14
N VAL A 232 -7.59 17.98 6.80
CA VAL A 232 -6.33 17.23 6.70
C VAL A 232 -6.55 15.94 5.90
N SER A 233 -5.82 15.78 4.80
CA SER A 233 -5.79 14.53 4.02
C SER A 233 -4.39 13.93 4.09
N VAL A 234 -4.29 12.65 4.46
CA VAL A 234 -3.03 11.90 4.47
C VAL A 234 -3.13 10.78 3.45
N SER A 235 -2.15 10.70 2.54
CA SER A 235 -1.93 9.53 1.69
C SER A 235 -0.57 8.90 1.98
N MET A 236 -0.50 7.58 1.90
CA MET A 236 0.70 6.80 2.16
C MET A 236 0.74 5.59 1.24
N SER A 237 1.80 5.46 0.43
CA SER A 237 2.05 4.29 -0.41
C SER A 237 3.25 3.49 0.11
N LEU A 238 3.08 2.16 0.06
CA LEU A 238 4.04 1.17 0.52
C LEU A 238 4.47 0.31 -0.68
N SER A 239 5.78 0.16 -0.84
CA SER A 239 6.40 -0.40 -2.04
C SER A 239 7.72 -1.10 -1.70
N ASP A 240 8.42 -1.66 -2.70
CA ASP A 240 9.74 -2.27 -2.52
C ASP A 240 9.81 -3.34 -1.40
N PHE A 241 8.69 -4.06 -1.17
CA PHE A 241 8.54 -5.06 -0.12
C PHE A 241 9.60 -6.16 -0.22
N ASP A 242 10.12 -6.56 0.95
CA ASP A 242 11.06 -7.66 1.15
C ASP A 242 12.40 -7.54 0.39
N LYS A 243 12.66 -6.40 -0.27
CA LYS A 243 13.96 -6.09 -0.90
C LYS A 243 15.05 -5.95 0.19
N PRO A 244 16.28 -6.39 -0.09
CA PRO A 244 17.38 -6.30 0.87
C PRO A 244 17.77 -4.83 1.11
N VAL A 245 17.54 -4.35 2.33
CA VAL A 245 17.91 -3.00 2.78
C VAL A 245 18.60 -3.07 4.14
N SER A 246 19.55 -2.17 4.38
CA SER A 246 20.30 -2.10 5.64
C SER A 246 20.18 -0.71 6.26
N ILE A 247 19.43 -0.61 7.35
CA ILE A 247 19.26 0.63 8.11
C ILE A 247 20.29 0.61 9.24
N LYS A 248 21.18 1.61 9.27
CA LYS A 248 22.29 1.71 10.22
C LYS A 248 22.24 3.04 10.97
N ALA A 249 22.75 3.06 12.20
CA ALA A 249 22.93 4.30 12.96
C ALA A 249 23.87 5.27 12.19
N PRO A 250 23.67 6.60 12.32
CA PRO A 250 24.63 7.57 11.78
C PRO A 250 26.05 7.35 12.33
N PRO A 251 27.12 7.58 11.54
CA PRO A 251 28.50 7.51 12.02
C PRO A 251 28.72 8.41 13.23
N ALA A 252 29.62 8.03 14.14
CA ALA A 252 29.91 8.80 15.36
C ALA A 252 30.32 10.26 15.06
N SER A 253 31.06 10.51 13.97
CA SER A 253 31.43 11.85 13.49
C SER A 253 30.23 12.70 13.01
N LYS A 254 29.07 12.08 12.76
CA LYS A 254 27.79 12.73 12.43
C LYS A 254 26.84 12.82 13.62
N ILE A 255 27.19 12.30 14.79
CA ILE A 255 26.42 12.49 16.03
C ILE A 255 26.93 13.76 16.75
N VAL A 256 26.03 14.47 17.44
CA VAL A 256 26.40 15.56 18.36
C VAL A 256 27.06 14.96 19.61
N ARG A 257 28.29 15.37 19.92
CA ARG A 257 28.86 15.13 21.25
C ARG A 257 28.05 15.95 22.27
N ARG A 258 27.55 15.25 23.29
CA ARG A 258 27.21 15.86 24.58
C ARG A 258 28.49 15.87 25.43
#